data_AF-Q9NVP8-F1
#
_entry.id   AF-Q9NVP8-F1
#
_cell.length_a   1.000
_cell.length_b   1.000
_cell.length_c   1.000
_cell.angle_alpha   90.00
_cell.angle_beta   90.00
_cell.angle_gamma   90.00
#
_symmetry.space_group_name_H-M   'P 1'
#
loop_
_entity.id
_entity.type
_entity.pdbx_description
1 polymer ?
#
loop_
_entity_poly.entity_id
_entity_poly.type
_entity_poly.pdbx_seq_one_letter_code
_entity_poly.pdbx_strand_id
1 'polypeptide(L)'
;MWPEQSDKWPTAVRANGHLLLNSEKMSKSTGNFLTLTQAIDKFSADGMRLALADVGDTVEDANFVEAMADAGILRLYTWVEWVKEMVANWDSLRSGPASTFNDRVFASELNAGIIKTDQTMKR
;
A
#
# COMPACT_ATOMS: atom_id res chain seq x y z
N MET A 1 30.65 -1.56 -21.78
CA MET A 1 29.32 -1.43 -22.43
C MET A 1 29.27 -2.41 -23.59
N TRP A 2 28.13 -3.02 -23.87
CA TRP A 2 27.95 -3.93 -25.02
C TRP A 2 27.40 -3.12 -26.21
N PRO A 3 28.25 -2.63 -27.14
CA PRO A 3 27.81 -1.73 -28.21
C PRO A 3 26.88 -2.40 -29.23
N GLU A 4 27.08 -3.70 -29.48
CA GLU A 4 26.34 -4.46 -30.49
C GLU A 4 25.11 -5.21 -29.93
N GLN A 5 24.85 -5.11 -28.62
CA GLN A 5 23.81 -5.88 -27.94
C GLN A 5 22.84 -4.92 -27.25
N SER A 6 22.03 -4.23 -28.06
CA SER A 6 21.05 -3.24 -27.61
C SER A 6 19.97 -3.83 -26.70
N ASP A 7 19.76 -5.15 -26.75
CA ASP A 7 18.92 -5.92 -25.84
C ASP A 7 19.43 -5.91 -24.38
N LYS A 8 20.73 -5.63 -24.17
CA LYS A 8 21.34 -5.54 -22.83
C LYS A 8 21.31 -4.13 -22.26
N TRP A 9 20.75 -3.15 -22.97
CA TRP A 9 20.72 -1.78 -22.50
C TRP A 9 19.55 -1.56 -21.52
N PRO A 10 19.64 -0.58 -20.61
CA PRO A 10 18.54 -0.25 -19.71
C PRO A 10 17.25 0.03 -20.50
N THR A 11 16.17 -0.64 -20.11
CA THR A 11 14.88 -0.57 -20.81
C THR A 11 13.97 0.53 -20.27
N ALA A 12 14.07 0.85 -18.98
CA ALA A 12 13.29 1.89 -18.33
C ALA A 12 14.05 2.48 -17.14
N VAL A 13 13.78 3.75 -16.85
CA VAL A 13 14.25 4.48 -15.67
C VAL A 13 13.07 5.27 -15.10
N ARG A 14 12.85 5.18 -13.79
CA ARG A 14 11.82 5.94 -13.08
C ARG A 14 12.47 6.76 -11.97
N ALA A 15 12.19 8.06 -11.97
CA ALA A 15 12.62 8.98 -10.92
C ALA A 15 11.42 9.34 -10.02
N ASN A 16 11.71 9.64 -8.76
CA ASN A 16 10.77 10.14 -7.76
C ASN A 16 11.41 11.33 -7.03
N GLY A 17 10.60 12.15 -6.36
CA GLY A 17 11.09 13.23 -5.51
C GLY A 17 11.75 12.71 -4.23
N HIS A 18 12.29 13.63 -3.43
CA HIS A 18 12.85 13.29 -2.14
C HIS A 18 11.74 13.04 -1.10
N LEU A 19 12.07 12.27 -0.07
CA LEU A 19 11.12 11.94 0.99
C LEU A 19 11.10 13.03 2.07
N LEU A 20 9.92 13.59 2.29
CA LEU A 20 9.56 14.41 3.45
C LEU A 20 9.04 13.51 4.57
N LEU A 21 9.18 13.99 5.81
CA LEU A 21 8.63 13.36 7.00
C LEU A 21 7.70 14.37 7.69
N ASN A 22 6.42 14.04 7.80
CA ASN A 22 5.36 14.89 8.33
C ASN A 22 5.33 16.29 7.68
N SER A 23 5.45 16.32 6.34
CA SER A 23 5.48 17.55 5.53
C SER A 23 6.72 18.44 5.73
N GLU A 24 7.73 17.95 6.44
CA GLU A 24 8.97 18.66 6.69
C GLU A 24 10.17 17.92 6.09
N LYS A 25 11.24 18.68 5.81
CA LYS A 25 12.50 18.09 5.34
C LYS A 25 13.04 17.11 6.38
N MET A 26 13.35 15.90 5.93
CA MET A 26 13.98 14.90 6.79
C MET A 26 15.42 15.34 7.12
N SER A 27 15.69 15.67 8.38
CA SER A 27 16.99 16.16 8.83
C SER A 27 17.29 15.74 10.27
N LYS A 28 18.50 15.22 10.49
CA LYS A 28 19.00 14.86 11.83
C LYS A 28 19.11 16.07 12.75
N SER A 29 19.43 17.25 12.20
CA SER A 29 19.65 18.47 12.99
C SER A 29 18.36 19.08 13.54
N THR A 30 17.21 18.83 12.91
CA THR A 30 15.90 19.33 13.36
C THR A 30 15.16 18.32 14.23
N GLY A 31 15.72 17.13 14.43
CA GLY A 31 15.06 16.01 15.11
C GLY A 31 14.01 15.29 14.25
N ASN A 32 13.74 15.77 13.04
CA ASN A 32 12.78 15.17 12.10
C ASN A 32 13.48 14.13 11.22
N PHE A 33 13.84 12.98 11.81
CA PHE A 33 14.58 11.92 11.11
C PHE A 33 14.19 10.53 11.62
N LEU A 34 14.00 9.59 10.70
CA LEU A 34 13.77 8.19 11.01
C LEU A 34 14.74 7.32 10.19
N THR A 35 15.51 6.47 10.87
CA THR A 35 16.22 5.38 10.19
C THR A 35 15.24 4.27 9.82
N LEU A 36 15.61 3.43 8.83
CA LEU A 36 14.81 2.27 8.46
C LEU A 36 14.52 1.35 9.66
N THR A 37 15.52 1.07 10.49
CA THR A 37 15.36 0.23 11.69
C THR A 37 14.37 0.84 12.68
N GLN A 38 14.51 2.14 12.98
CA GLN A 38 13.57 2.82 13.87
C GLN A 38 12.14 2.84 13.31
N ALA A 39 11.99 3.05 12.00
CA ALA A 39 10.68 3.06 11.36
C ALA A 39 10.02 1.66 11.41
N ILE A 40 10.78 0.59 11.20
CA ILE A 40 10.29 -0.79 11.35
C ILE A 40 9.91 -1.07 12.81
N ASP A 41 10.74 -0.69 13.77
CA ASP A 41 10.44 -0.90 15.19
C ASP A 41 9.20 -0.12 15.63
N LYS A 42 8.97 1.06 15.05
CA LYS A 42 7.83 1.93 15.38
C LYS A 42 6.52 1.49 14.72
N PHE A 43 6.55 1.10 13.44
CA PHE A 43 5.35 0.88 12.62
C PHE A 43 5.16 -0.56 12.14
N SER A 44 6.05 -1.48 12.49
CA SER A 44 6.27 -2.75 11.79
C SER A 44 6.70 -2.57 10.33
N ALA A 45 7.26 -3.62 9.73
CA ALA A 45 7.62 -3.60 8.32
C ALA A 45 6.40 -3.37 7.41
N ASP A 46 5.26 -3.98 7.72
CA ASP A 46 4.05 -3.90 6.89
C ASP A 46 3.35 -2.55 7.03
N GLY A 47 3.23 -2.03 8.26
CA GLY A 47 2.68 -0.69 8.49
C GLY A 47 3.50 0.41 7.81
N MET A 48 4.83 0.31 7.88
CA MET A 48 5.73 1.22 7.16
C MET A 48 5.55 1.12 5.65
N ARG A 49 5.51 -0.09 5.07
CA ARG A 49 5.34 -0.29 3.62
C ARG A 49 3.99 0.18 3.12
N LEU A 50 2.94 0.04 3.92
CA LEU A 50 1.61 0.55 3.61
C LEU A 50 1.60 2.08 3.54
N ALA A 51 2.20 2.75 4.52
CA ALA A 51 2.35 4.20 4.49
C ALA A 51 3.23 4.67 3.32
N LEU A 52 4.33 3.95 3.03
CA LEU A 52 5.20 4.22 1.88
C LEU A 52 4.53 4.02 0.52
N ALA A 53 3.45 3.24 0.42
CA ALA A 53 2.68 3.13 -0.80
C ALA A 53 1.78 4.36 -1.04
N ASP A 54 1.50 5.14 0.02
CA ASP A 54 0.59 6.30 0.00
C ASP A 54 1.31 7.65 -0.14
N VAL A 55 2.65 7.68 0.01
CA VAL A 55 3.44 8.94 0.07
C VAL A 55 3.46 9.76 -1.23
N GLY A 56 3.09 9.15 -2.36
CA GLY A 56 3.07 9.78 -3.68
C GLY A 56 3.81 9.00 -4.76
N ASP A 57 3.28 9.03 -5.98
CA ASP A 57 3.80 8.35 -7.16
C ASP A 57 4.31 9.31 -8.25
N THR A 58 4.42 10.60 -7.94
CA THR A 58 4.87 11.64 -8.87
C THR A 58 6.39 11.89 -8.76
N VAL A 59 6.89 12.86 -9.54
CA VAL A 59 8.29 13.33 -9.46
C VAL A 59 8.48 14.39 -8.37
N GLU A 60 7.38 14.93 -7.83
CA GLU A 60 7.42 15.85 -6.69
C GLU A 60 7.84 15.11 -5.41
N ASP A 61 8.25 15.88 -4.41
CA ASP A 61 8.65 15.32 -3.11
C ASP A 61 7.50 14.51 -2.48
N ALA A 62 7.82 13.27 -2.12
CA ALA A 62 6.88 12.35 -1.49
C ALA A 62 6.81 12.62 0.01
N ASN A 63 5.65 12.40 0.65
CA ASN A 63 5.48 12.73 2.06
C ASN A 63 5.09 11.53 2.92
N PHE A 64 5.98 11.11 3.82
CA PHE A 64 5.68 10.10 4.83
C PHE A 64 5.01 10.76 6.04
N VAL A 65 3.75 10.44 6.30
CA VAL A 65 2.99 10.94 7.44
C VAL A 65 2.80 9.83 8.47
N GLU A 66 3.39 10.00 9.66
CA GLU A 66 3.38 8.97 10.70
C GLU A 66 1.95 8.61 11.16
N ALA A 67 1.06 9.61 11.24
CA ALA A 67 -0.35 9.38 11.59
C ALA A 67 -1.07 8.47 10.58
N MET A 68 -0.66 8.47 9.31
CA MET A 68 -1.20 7.55 8.31
C MET A 68 -0.64 6.13 8.48
N ALA A 69 0.63 5.99 8.88
CA ALA A 69 1.19 4.69 9.25
C ALA A 69 0.42 4.07 10.44
N ASP A 70 0.13 4.85 11.48
CA ASP A 70 -0.66 4.40 12.63
C ASP A 70 -2.07 3.95 12.22
N ALA A 71 -2.76 4.76 11.40
CA ALA A 71 -4.07 4.41 10.88
C ALA A 71 -4.04 3.14 10.00
N GLY A 72 -2.97 2.96 9.22
CA GLY A 72 -2.73 1.79 8.40
C GLY A 72 -2.57 0.52 9.23
N ILE A 73 -1.78 0.57 10.31
CA ILE A 73 -1.59 -0.54 11.25
C ILE A 73 -2.92 -0.94 11.88
N LEU A 74 -3.72 0.03 12.33
CA LEU A 74 -5.03 -0.24 12.90
C LEU A 74 -5.96 -0.94 11.89
N ARG A 75 -5.96 -0.51 10.62
CA ARG A 75 -6.75 -1.14 9.56
C ARG A 75 -6.28 -2.57 9.24
N LEU A 76 -4.96 -2.80 9.23
CA LEU A 76 -4.41 -4.14 9.03
C LEU A 76 -4.80 -5.08 10.17
N TYR A 77 -4.73 -4.60 11.41
CA TYR A 77 -5.11 -5.38 12.57
C TYR A 77 -6.60 -5.75 12.53
N THR A 78 -7.49 -4.76 12.32
CA THR A 78 -8.94 -5.04 12.26
C THR A 78 -9.31 -5.93 11.09
N TRP A 79 -8.61 -5.81 9.95
CA TRP A 79 -8.79 -6.72 8.81
C TRP A 79 -8.42 -8.16 9.17
N VAL A 80 -7.27 -8.38 9.81
CA VAL A 80 -6.84 -9.73 10.23
C VAL A 80 -7.82 -10.34 11.21
N GLU A 81 -8.28 -9.56 12.21
CA GLU A 81 -9.29 -10.03 13.16
C GLU A 81 -10.62 -10.36 12.47
N TRP A 82 -11.05 -9.52 11.51
CA TRP A 82 -12.25 -9.79 10.73
C TRP A 82 -12.13 -11.07 9.90
N VAL A 83 -10.99 -11.32 9.26
CA VAL A 83 -10.77 -12.58 8.51
C VAL A 83 -10.84 -13.79 9.45
N LYS A 84 -10.22 -13.71 10.64
CA LYS A 84 -10.31 -14.79 11.64
C LYS A 84 -11.75 -15.02 12.08
N GLU A 85 -12.51 -13.95 12.31
CA GLU A 85 -13.92 -14.01 12.67
C GLU A 85 -14.77 -14.67 11.57
N MET A 86 -14.58 -14.28 10.31
CA MET A 86 -15.32 -14.86 9.18
C MET A 86 -15.02 -16.35 8.98
N VAL A 87 -13.78 -16.77 9.19
CA VAL A 87 -13.40 -18.19 9.13
C VAL A 87 -14.00 -18.97 10.31
N ALA A 88 -13.97 -18.41 11.52
CA ALA A 88 -14.56 -19.03 12.71
C ALA A 88 -16.09 -19.17 12.61
N ASN A 89 -16.75 -18.21 11.96
CA ASN A 89 -18.19 -18.14 11.81
C ASN A 89 -18.69 -18.67 10.45
N TRP A 90 -17.93 -19.56 9.80
CA TRP A 90 -18.25 -20.09 8.46
C TRP A 90 -19.70 -20.57 8.32
N ASP A 91 -20.19 -21.34 9.29
CA ASP A 91 -21.53 -21.94 9.26
C ASP A 91 -22.67 -20.91 9.41
N SER A 92 -22.35 -19.71 9.87
CA SER A 92 -23.32 -18.61 10.01
C SER A 92 -23.52 -17.84 8.70
N LEU A 93 -22.67 -18.07 7.70
CA LEU A 93 -22.76 -17.40 6.41
C LEU A 93 -23.95 -17.95 5.61
N ARG A 94 -24.64 -17.06 4.90
CA ARG A 94 -25.81 -17.43 4.09
C ARG A 94 -25.42 -18.44 3.01
N SER A 95 -26.01 -19.63 3.06
CA SER A 95 -25.87 -20.67 2.04
C SER A 95 -26.79 -20.47 0.83
N GLY A 96 -26.50 -21.16 -0.27
CA GLY A 96 -27.32 -21.14 -1.49
C GLY A 96 -26.88 -20.08 -2.51
N PRO A 97 -27.71 -19.76 -3.52
CA PRO A 97 -27.31 -18.84 -4.59
C PRO A 97 -27.15 -17.40 -4.08
N ALA A 98 -26.08 -16.73 -4.50
CA ALA A 98 -25.83 -15.31 -4.25
C ALA A 98 -26.58 -14.43 -5.28
N SER A 99 -27.92 -14.41 -5.18
CA SER A 99 -28.81 -13.76 -6.15
C SER A 99 -29.51 -12.51 -5.62
N THR A 100 -29.16 -12.03 -4.42
CA THR A 100 -29.75 -10.78 -3.90
C THR A 100 -29.26 -9.58 -4.72
N PHE A 101 -29.96 -8.45 -4.63
CA PHE A 101 -29.50 -7.21 -5.23
C PHE A 101 -28.10 -6.82 -4.73
N ASN A 102 -27.88 -6.89 -3.41
CA ASN A 102 -26.61 -6.54 -2.78
C ASN A 102 -25.46 -7.47 -3.21
N ASP A 103 -25.72 -8.76 -3.40
CA ASP A 103 -24.71 -9.70 -3.88
C ASP A 103 -24.18 -9.29 -5.26
N ARG A 104 -25.09 -8.92 -6.17
CA ARG A 104 -24.73 -8.51 -7.53
C ARG A 104 -23.96 -7.19 -7.54
N VAL A 105 -24.37 -6.22 -6.71
CA VAL A 105 -23.69 -4.94 -6.58
C VAL A 105 -22.27 -5.16 -6.06
N PHE A 106 -22.12 -5.86 -4.94
CA PHE A 106 -20.83 -6.11 -4.32
C PHE A 106 -19.88 -6.88 -5.25
N ALA A 107 -20.35 -7.92 -5.92
CA ALA A 107 -19.55 -8.67 -6.88
C ALA A 107 -19.07 -7.80 -8.06
N SER A 108 -19.92 -6.89 -8.54
CA SER A 108 -19.58 -5.97 -9.62
C SER A 108 -18.54 -4.93 -9.18
N GLU A 109 -18.68 -4.38 -7.97
CA GLU A 109 -17.71 -3.44 -7.38
C GLU A 109 -16.36 -4.11 -7.14
N LEU A 110 -16.36 -5.35 -6.63
CA LEU A 110 -15.15 -6.14 -6.42
C LEU A 110 -14.41 -6.38 -7.74
N ASN A 111 -15.13 -6.81 -8.78
CA ASN A 111 -14.56 -7.00 -10.12
C ASN A 111 -14.00 -5.69 -10.70
N ALA A 112 -14.72 -4.58 -10.53
CA ALA A 112 -14.24 -3.27 -10.96
C ALA A 112 -12.97 -2.84 -10.18
N GLY A 113 -12.90 -3.16 -8.89
CA GLY A 113 -11.72 -2.95 -8.05
C GLY A 113 -10.52 -3.72 -8.56
N ILE A 114 -10.67 -5.03 -8.82
CA ILE A 114 -9.60 -5.88 -9.37
C ILE A 114 -9.02 -5.28 -10.66
N ILE A 115 -9.87 -4.88 -11.60
CA ILE A 115 -9.45 -4.32 -12.89
C ILE A 115 -8.66 -3.01 -12.69
N LYS A 116 -9.16 -2.11 -11.84
CA LYS A 116 -8.50 -0.83 -11.56
C LYS A 116 -7.13 -1.05 -10.90
N THR A 117 -7.05 -1.94 -9.92
CA THR A 117 -5.79 -2.25 -9.23
C THR A 117 -4.76 -2.85 -10.18
N ASP A 118 -5.14 -3.78 -11.05
CA ASP A 118 -4.24 -4.35 -12.07
C ASP A 118 -3.69 -3.28 -13.03
N GLN A 119 -4.54 -2.35 -13.46
CA GLN A 119 -4.12 -1.24 -14.32
C GLN A 119 -3.15 -0.29 -13.61
N THR A 120 -3.39 0.02 -12.34
CA THR A 120 -2.49 0.88 -11.54
C THR A 120 -1.11 0.23 -11.33
N MET A 121 -1.06 -1.08 -11.11
CA MET A 121 0.21 -1.81 -10.87
C MET A 121 1.07 -2.00 -12.12
N LYS A 122 0.47 -1.94 -13.32
CA LYS A 122 1.17 -2.04 -14.60
C LYS A 122 1.78 -0.71 -15.09
N ARG A 123 1.50 0.38 -14.37
CA ARG A 123 1.92 1.73 -14.72
C ARG A 123 3.29 2.05 -14.15
#